data_AF-A0A178ARI6-F1
#
_entry.id   AF-A0A178ARI6-F1
#
_cell.length_a   1.000
_cell.length_b   1.000
_cell.length_c   1.000
_cell.angle_alpha   90.00
_cell.angle_beta   90.00
_cell.angle_gamma   90.00
#
_symmetry.space_group_name_H-M   'P 1'
#
loop_
_entity.id
_entity.type
_entity.pdbx_description
1 polymer ?
#
loop_
_entity_poly.entity_id
_entity_poly.type
_entity_poly.pdbx_seq_one_letter_code
_entity_poly.pdbx_strand_id
1 'polypeptide(L)'
;LQPAHFGLIQERICSSLYALIVQAILWNQTRGIQARPILFALLAKYPMPENLSCADLVELTHMLQPLGLHNIRAKRLIHMAEAWVAAPPSKQRRYRKLHYPEKGCGRDVGPNEVLGEADGREGWEVAHLPGVGRYAIDSFRIFGRDTLREVGDEEWKRVRAEDKDLKVYLEWRWEGEGV
;
A
#
# COMPACT_ATOMS: atom_id res chain seq x y z
N LEU A 1 12.97 -11.52 -2.20
CA LEU A 1 12.71 -10.82 -0.93
C LEU A 1 14.04 -10.30 -0.42
N GLN A 2 14.13 -9.03 -0.03
CA GLN A 2 15.34 -8.51 0.59
C GLN A 2 15.38 -8.82 2.09
N PRO A 3 16.55 -8.69 2.76
CA PRO A 3 16.65 -8.80 4.21
C PRO A 3 15.74 -7.79 4.94
N ALA A 4 15.31 -8.14 6.15
CA ALA A 4 14.60 -7.23 7.05
C ALA A 4 15.43 -7.06 8.32
N HIS A 5 15.51 -5.83 8.83
CA HIS A 5 16.28 -5.52 10.04
C HIS A 5 15.38 -5.55 11.28
N PHE A 6 14.17 -4.99 11.16
CA PHE A 6 13.19 -5.01 12.25
C PHE A 6 12.31 -6.27 12.22
N GLY A 7 11.97 -6.76 11.02
CA GLY A 7 11.17 -7.97 10.82
C GLY A 7 9.77 -7.74 10.28
N LEU A 8 9.46 -6.51 9.83
CA LEU A 8 8.24 -6.25 9.09
C LEU A 8 8.30 -6.89 7.71
N ILE A 9 7.16 -7.37 7.21
CA ILE A 9 7.13 -7.98 5.87
C ILE A 9 7.36 -6.92 4.79
N GLN A 10 6.95 -5.67 5.05
CA GLN A 10 7.12 -4.51 4.17
C GLN A 10 8.59 -4.30 3.81
N GLU A 11 9.51 -4.40 4.79
CA GLU A 11 10.96 -4.31 4.53
C GLU A 11 11.40 -5.32 3.46
N ARG A 12 10.82 -6.53 3.44
CA ARG A 12 11.24 -7.61 2.53
C ARG A 12 10.68 -7.46 1.12
N ILE A 13 9.56 -6.75 0.96
CA ILE A 13 8.81 -6.63 -0.30
C ILE A 13 8.83 -5.21 -0.89
N CYS A 14 9.44 -4.23 -0.23
CA CYS A 14 9.34 -2.84 -0.64
C CYS A 14 10.04 -2.47 -1.95
N SER A 15 10.85 -3.38 -2.51
CA SER A 15 11.31 -3.28 -3.90
C SER A 15 10.19 -3.39 -4.95
N SER A 16 8.98 -3.81 -4.53
CA SER A 16 7.78 -3.82 -5.38
C SER A 16 6.66 -3.05 -4.70
N LEU A 17 6.30 -1.89 -5.26
CA LEU A 17 5.16 -1.10 -4.80
C LEU A 17 3.86 -1.89 -4.90
N TYR A 18 3.72 -2.71 -5.96
CA TYR A 18 2.57 -3.59 -6.14
C TYR A 18 2.44 -4.60 -4.99
N ALA A 19 3.55 -5.24 -4.60
CA ALA A 19 3.56 -6.17 -3.47
C ALA A 19 3.18 -5.49 -2.14
N LEU A 20 3.64 -4.25 -1.90
CA LEU A 20 3.25 -3.46 -0.72
C LEU A 20 1.74 -3.21 -0.68
N ILE A 21 1.13 -2.81 -1.79
CA ILE A 21 -0.31 -2.52 -1.85
C ILE A 21 -1.14 -3.80 -1.70
N VAL A 22 -0.76 -4.90 -2.37
CA VAL A 22 -1.42 -6.20 -2.21
C VAL A 22 -1.34 -6.68 -0.75
N GLN A 23 -0.15 -6.59 -0.13
CA GLN A 23 0.03 -6.95 1.28
C GLN A 23 -0.89 -6.13 2.19
N ALA A 24 -0.98 -4.82 1.96
CA ALA A 24 -1.82 -3.96 2.78
C ALA A 24 -3.31 -4.32 2.71
N ILE A 25 -3.80 -4.74 1.53
CA ILE A 25 -5.17 -5.20 1.34
C ILE A 25 -5.42 -6.53 2.06
N LEU A 26 -4.46 -7.46 2.01
CA LEU A 26 -4.55 -8.76 2.68
C LEU A 26 -4.55 -8.64 4.21
N TRP A 27 -3.83 -7.67 4.77
CA TRP A 27 -3.68 -7.49 6.22
C TRP A 27 -4.86 -6.80 6.89
N ASN A 28 -5.79 -6.26 6.10
CA ASN A 28 -6.97 -5.62 6.65
C ASN A 28 -7.83 -6.64 7.42
N GLN A 29 -7.87 -6.50 8.74
CA GLN A 29 -8.51 -7.44 9.68
C GLN A 29 -7.98 -8.87 9.58
N THR A 30 -6.67 -9.04 9.35
CA THR A 30 -6.05 -10.37 9.32
C THR A 30 -4.66 -10.36 9.92
N ARG A 31 -4.35 -11.38 10.71
CA ARG A 31 -3.03 -11.51 11.35
C ARG A 31 -1.99 -11.85 10.30
N GLY A 32 -0.84 -11.17 10.37
CA GLY A 32 0.19 -11.35 9.36
C GLY A 32 0.74 -12.76 9.24
N ILE A 33 0.76 -13.54 10.33
CA ILE A 33 1.19 -14.95 10.30
C ILE A 33 0.31 -15.77 9.35
N GLN A 34 -1.00 -15.53 9.32
CA GLN A 34 -1.94 -16.25 8.44
C GLN A 34 -1.86 -15.74 7.00
N ALA A 35 -1.68 -14.42 6.82
CA ALA A 35 -1.72 -13.82 5.50
C ALA A 35 -0.39 -13.91 4.72
N ARG A 36 0.76 -14.13 5.39
CA ARG A 36 2.09 -14.32 4.76
C ARG A 36 2.13 -15.43 3.71
N PRO A 37 1.74 -16.69 4.01
CA PRO A 37 1.77 -17.75 3.00
C PRO A 37 0.86 -17.43 1.81
N ILE A 38 -0.30 -16.82 2.06
CA ILE A 38 -1.24 -16.45 1.00
C ILE A 38 -0.72 -15.29 0.14
N LEU A 39 -0.07 -14.29 0.74
CA LEU A 39 0.62 -13.22 0.02
C LEU A 39 1.65 -13.79 -0.96
N PHE A 40 2.49 -14.72 -0.50
CA PHE A 40 3.51 -15.32 -1.37
C PHE A 40 2.90 -16.17 -2.48
N ALA A 41 1.88 -16.98 -2.17
CA ALA A 41 1.18 -17.77 -3.18
C ALA A 41 0.52 -16.87 -4.24
N LEU A 42 -0.12 -15.77 -3.81
CA LEU A 42 -0.77 -14.81 -4.69
C LEU A 42 0.27 -14.10 -5.57
N LEU A 43 1.36 -13.58 -5.01
CA LEU A 43 2.40 -12.88 -5.78
C LEU A 43 3.19 -13.82 -6.70
N ALA A 44 3.33 -15.10 -6.35
CA ALA A 44 3.92 -16.09 -7.26
C ALA A 44 3.01 -16.36 -8.46
N LYS A 45 1.69 -16.38 -8.25
CA LYS A 45 0.71 -16.66 -9.30
C LYS A 45 0.36 -15.44 -10.15
N TYR A 46 0.26 -14.27 -9.53
CA TYR A 46 -0.08 -12.99 -10.15
C TYR A 46 1.03 -11.97 -9.86
N PRO A 47 2.21 -12.14 -10.48
CA PRO A 47 3.39 -11.33 -10.17
C PRO A 47 3.22 -9.86 -10.53
N MET A 48 2.42 -9.55 -11.55
CA MET A 48 2.19 -8.20 -12.03
C MET A 48 0.70 -7.82 -11.95
N PRO A 49 0.37 -6.51 -11.85
CA PRO A 49 -1.00 -6.03 -11.85
C PRO A 49 -1.83 -6.55 -13.04
N GLU A 50 -1.24 -6.66 -14.23
CA GLU A 50 -1.89 -7.16 -15.44
C GLU A 50 -2.37 -8.62 -15.29
N ASN A 51 -1.63 -9.44 -14.53
CA ASN A 51 -2.04 -10.81 -14.26
C ASN A 51 -3.22 -10.82 -13.28
N LEU A 52 -3.16 -10.00 -12.23
CA LEU A 52 -4.20 -9.97 -11.19
C LEU A 52 -5.49 -9.31 -11.69
N SER A 53 -5.41 -8.33 -12.58
CA SER A 53 -6.59 -7.70 -13.19
C SER A 53 -7.38 -8.69 -14.06
N CYS A 54 -6.71 -9.70 -14.62
CA CYS A 54 -7.32 -10.74 -15.44
C CYS A 54 -7.58 -12.04 -14.66
N ALA A 55 -7.45 -12.03 -13.32
CA ALA A 55 -7.60 -13.22 -12.51
C ALA A 55 -9.05 -13.72 -12.50
N ASP A 56 -9.21 -15.05 -12.55
CA ASP A 56 -10.53 -15.66 -12.31
C ASP A 56 -10.98 -15.38 -10.87
N LEU A 57 -12.18 -14.79 -10.74
CA LEU A 57 -12.71 -14.36 -9.45
C LEU A 57 -12.96 -15.55 -8.51
N VAL A 58 -13.44 -16.68 -9.03
CA VAL A 58 -13.78 -17.86 -8.21
C VAL A 58 -12.52 -18.49 -7.66
N GLU A 59 -11.51 -18.65 -8.51
CA GLU A 59 -10.21 -19.21 -8.14
C GLU A 59 -9.47 -18.33 -7.13
N LEU A 60 -9.42 -17.01 -7.37
CA LEU A 60 -8.81 -16.08 -6.42
C LEU A 60 -9.56 -16.08 -5.08
N THR A 61 -10.89 -16.15 -5.11
CA THR A 61 -11.70 -16.25 -3.90
C THR A 61 -11.36 -17.51 -3.09
N HIS A 62 -11.22 -18.66 -3.76
CA HIS A 62 -10.83 -19.91 -3.11
C HIS A 62 -9.43 -19.82 -2.49
N MET A 63 -8.46 -19.22 -3.20
CA MET A 63 -7.11 -18.97 -2.66
C MET A 63 -7.14 -18.12 -1.37
N LEU A 64 -8.03 -17.13 -1.29
CA LEU A 64 -8.11 -16.20 -0.17
C LEU A 64 -8.98 -16.72 1.00
N GLN A 65 -9.67 -17.84 0.81
CA GLN A 65 -10.64 -18.40 1.77
C GLN A 65 -10.10 -18.53 3.21
N PRO A 66 -8.85 -18.98 3.44
CA PRO A 66 -8.28 -19.11 4.79
C PRO A 66 -8.17 -17.79 5.57
N LEU A 67 -8.21 -16.64 4.91
CA LEU A 67 -8.04 -15.33 5.54
C LEU A 67 -9.37 -14.71 6.00
N GLY A 68 -10.51 -15.33 5.71
CA GLY A 68 -11.83 -14.69 5.86
C GLY A 68 -12.05 -13.55 4.87
N LEU A 69 -13.27 -12.98 4.81
CA LEU A 69 -13.63 -11.87 3.91
C LEU A 69 -13.24 -12.07 2.42
N HIS A 70 -13.04 -13.32 2.01
CA HIS A 70 -12.38 -13.69 0.75
C HIS A 70 -13.13 -13.16 -0.47
N ASN A 71 -14.47 -13.21 -0.45
CA ASN A 71 -15.30 -12.68 -1.54
C ASN A 71 -15.05 -11.18 -1.77
N ILE A 72 -14.96 -10.40 -0.69
CA ILE A 72 -14.75 -8.95 -0.75
C ILE A 72 -13.29 -8.65 -1.13
N ARG A 73 -12.32 -9.39 -0.58
CA ARG A 73 -10.90 -9.22 -0.90
C ARG A 73 -10.59 -9.57 -2.34
N ALA A 74 -11.11 -10.67 -2.87
CA ALA A 74 -10.87 -11.08 -4.25
C ALA A 74 -11.33 -10.01 -5.24
N LYS A 75 -12.58 -9.54 -5.10
CA LYS A 75 -13.11 -8.43 -5.91
C LYS A 75 -12.27 -7.16 -5.77
N ARG A 76 -11.88 -6.82 -4.54
CA ARG A 76 -11.08 -5.62 -4.27
C ARG A 76 -9.68 -5.70 -4.88
N LEU A 77 -9.04 -6.88 -4.85
CA LEU A 77 -7.73 -7.10 -5.45
C LEU A 77 -7.78 -7.00 -6.98
N ILE A 78 -8.80 -7.59 -7.62
CA ILE A 78 -9.00 -7.46 -9.07
C ILE A 78 -9.24 -5.99 -9.44
N HIS A 79 -10.21 -5.31 -8.79
CA HIS A 79 -10.47 -3.89 -9.09
C HIS A 79 -9.27 -2.98 -8.78
N MET A 80 -8.48 -3.30 -7.76
CA MET A 80 -7.24 -2.60 -7.47
C MET A 80 -6.25 -2.75 -8.63
N ALA A 81 -6.09 -3.97 -9.13
CA ALA A 81 -5.20 -4.26 -10.24
C ALA A 81 -5.69 -3.63 -11.56
N GLU A 82 -6.99 -3.66 -11.85
CA GLU A 82 -7.59 -2.97 -13.00
C GLU A 82 -7.31 -1.45 -12.95
N ALA A 83 -7.53 -0.82 -11.78
CA ALA A 83 -7.23 0.60 -11.59
C ALA A 83 -5.73 0.91 -11.73
N TRP A 84 -4.88 -0.01 -11.29
CA TRP A 84 -3.43 0.10 -11.45
C TRP A 84 -3.03 0.04 -12.93
N VAL A 85 -3.56 -0.90 -13.70
CA VAL A 85 -3.27 -1.04 -15.13
C VAL A 85 -3.75 0.20 -15.89
N ALA A 86 -4.94 0.72 -15.56
CA ALA A 86 -5.48 1.92 -16.20
C ALA A 86 -4.69 3.19 -15.86
N ALA A 87 -4.25 3.33 -14.60
CA ALA A 87 -3.51 4.49 -14.11
C ALA A 87 -2.46 4.05 -13.09
N PRO A 88 -1.27 3.61 -13.53
CA PRO A 88 -0.24 3.15 -12.60
C PRO A 88 0.21 4.29 -11.68
N PRO A 89 0.52 4.01 -10.39
CA PRO A 89 1.12 4.97 -9.48
C PRO A 89 2.36 5.61 -10.10
N SER A 90 2.46 6.93 -10.00
CA SER A 90 3.51 7.70 -10.66
C SER A 90 3.77 8.98 -9.88
N LYS A 91 5.03 9.44 -9.84
CA LYS A 91 5.41 10.67 -9.13
C LYS A 91 4.74 11.93 -9.69
N GLN A 92 4.26 11.87 -10.94
CA GLN A 92 3.58 12.97 -11.64
C GLN A 92 2.10 13.13 -11.25
N ARG A 93 1.48 12.14 -10.60
CA ARG A 93 0.06 12.14 -10.28
C ARG A 93 -0.19 11.80 -8.83
N ARG A 94 -0.90 12.67 -8.14
CA ARG A 94 -1.35 12.46 -6.76
C ARG A 94 -2.87 12.59 -6.70
N TYR A 95 -3.47 11.83 -5.79
CA TYR A 95 -4.91 11.80 -5.59
C TYR A 95 -5.23 12.10 -4.13
N ARG A 96 -6.40 12.67 -3.90
CA ARG A 96 -6.84 13.00 -2.54
C ARG A 96 -7.07 11.74 -1.72
N LYS A 97 -6.83 11.84 -0.41
CA LYS A 97 -7.40 10.94 0.59
C LYS A 97 -8.07 11.78 1.66
N LEU A 98 -9.40 11.71 1.72
CA LEU A 98 -10.16 12.46 2.73
C LEU A 98 -9.75 12.04 4.14
N HIS A 99 -9.55 13.05 5.00
CA HIS A 99 -9.19 12.86 6.41
C HIS A 99 -7.85 12.15 6.63
N TYR A 100 -6.90 12.32 5.69
CA TYR A 100 -5.55 11.80 5.81
C TYR A 100 -4.52 12.85 5.34
N PRO A 101 -3.41 13.06 6.09
CA PRO A 101 -3.03 12.33 7.30
C PRO A 101 -3.90 12.71 8.51
N GLU A 102 -4.44 13.92 8.51
CA GLU A 102 -5.25 14.46 9.61
C GLU A 102 -6.71 14.68 9.23
N LYS A 103 -7.56 14.84 10.25
CA LYS A 103 -8.99 15.12 10.06
C LYS A 103 -9.18 16.49 9.40
N GLY A 104 -9.54 16.48 8.12
CA GLY A 104 -9.86 17.70 7.36
C GLY A 104 -9.08 17.79 6.06
N CYS A 105 -7.93 17.12 5.97
CA CYS A 105 -7.12 17.05 4.76
C CYS A 105 -7.88 16.47 3.55
N GLY A 106 -7.52 16.94 2.35
CA GLY A 106 -8.05 16.47 1.07
C GLY A 106 -9.45 16.98 0.72
N ARG A 107 -10.01 17.92 1.49
CA ARG A 107 -11.32 18.55 1.23
C ARG A 107 -11.26 19.61 0.14
N ASP A 108 -10.08 20.18 -0.07
CA ASP A 108 -9.71 21.17 -1.08
C ASP A 108 -9.40 20.56 -2.47
N VAL A 109 -9.57 19.24 -2.60
CA VAL A 109 -9.32 18.48 -3.82
C VAL A 109 -10.58 17.70 -4.21
N GLY A 110 -10.96 17.80 -5.49
CA GLY A 110 -12.14 17.12 -6.04
C GLY A 110 -12.01 15.59 -6.10
N PRO A 111 -13.13 14.84 -6.12
CA PRO A 111 -13.14 13.37 -6.15
C PRO A 111 -12.35 12.73 -7.30
N ASN A 112 -12.34 13.38 -8.47
CA ASN A 112 -11.65 12.90 -9.67
C ASN A 112 -10.52 13.85 -10.09
N GLU A 113 -10.15 14.79 -9.22
CA GLU A 113 -9.08 15.74 -9.50
C GLU A 113 -7.73 15.05 -9.32
N VAL A 114 -6.85 15.25 -10.30
CA VAL A 114 -5.48 14.73 -10.27
C VAL A 114 -4.54 15.88 -10.03
N LEU A 115 -3.80 15.82 -8.92
CA LEU A 115 -2.79 16.81 -8.57
C LEU A 115 -1.50 16.48 -9.32
N GLY A 116 -1.00 17.45 -10.09
CA GLY A 116 0.30 17.36 -10.75
C GLY A 116 1.47 17.48 -9.78
N GLU A 117 2.69 17.31 -10.28
CA GLU A 117 3.91 17.38 -9.45
C GLU A 117 4.14 18.77 -8.82
N ALA A 118 3.83 19.85 -9.55
CA ALA A 118 3.99 21.23 -9.08
C ALA A 118 2.85 21.72 -8.16
N ASP A 119 1.81 20.93 -7.95
CA ASP A 119 0.68 21.32 -7.11
C ASP A 119 1.08 21.34 -5.62
N GLY A 120 0.84 22.45 -4.93
CA GLY A 120 1.20 22.59 -3.51
C GLY A 120 0.30 21.82 -2.55
N ARG A 121 -0.86 21.31 -3.00
CA ARG A 121 -1.82 20.59 -2.16
C ARG A 121 -1.35 19.16 -1.85
N GLU A 122 -1.85 18.62 -0.75
CA GLU A 122 -1.53 17.25 -0.32
C GLU A 122 -2.28 16.20 -1.16
N GLY A 123 -1.57 15.14 -1.53
CA GLY A 123 -2.14 13.98 -2.21
C GLY A 123 -1.14 12.84 -2.30
N TRP A 124 -1.62 11.67 -2.72
CA TRP A 124 -0.88 10.42 -2.64
C TRP A 124 -0.99 9.65 -3.95
N GLU A 125 0.13 9.09 -4.39
CA GLU A 125 0.33 8.46 -5.71
C GLU A 125 -0.46 7.14 -5.86
N VAL A 126 -0.87 6.56 -4.73
CA VAL A 126 -1.61 5.29 -4.64
C VAL A 126 -3.05 5.45 -4.16
N ALA A 127 -3.49 6.66 -3.81
CA ALA A 127 -4.78 6.87 -3.14
C ALA A 127 -6.02 6.62 -4.02
N HIS A 128 -5.87 6.63 -5.34
CA HIS A 128 -6.95 6.27 -6.28
C HIS A 128 -7.24 4.79 -6.33
N LEU A 129 -6.32 3.94 -5.88
CA LEU A 129 -6.45 2.50 -5.98
C LEU A 129 -7.52 1.97 -4.99
N PRO A 130 -8.49 1.16 -5.47
CA PRO A 130 -9.45 0.49 -4.61
C PRO A 130 -8.78 -0.28 -3.46
N GLY A 131 -9.29 -0.10 -2.24
CA GLY A 131 -8.75 -0.78 -1.07
C GLY A 131 -7.58 -0.08 -0.38
N VAL A 132 -7.02 0.98 -0.96
CA VAL A 132 -5.97 1.77 -0.31
C VAL A 132 -6.56 2.68 0.77
N GLY A 133 -6.34 2.28 2.03
CA GLY A 133 -6.70 3.03 3.25
C GLY A 133 -5.51 3.68 3.93
N ARG A 134 -5.72 4.25 5.13
CA ARG A 134 -4.66 4.88 5.95
C ARG A 134 -3.43 3.99 6.09
N TYR A 135 -3.60 2.75 6.55
CA TYR A 135 -2.51 1.78 6.71
C TYR A 135 -1.71 1.53 5.42
N ALA A 136 -2.39 1.44 4.27
CA ALA A 136 -1.73 1.22 2.99
C ALA A 136 -0.92 2.45 2.56
N ILE A 137 -1.46 3.66 2.78
CA ILE A 137 -0.76 4.91 2.49
C ILE A 137 0.41 5.11 3.45
N ASP A 138 0.25 4.85 4.74
CA ASP A 138 1.36 4.89 5.71
C ASP A 138 2.46 3.89 5.32
N SER A 139 2.10 2.64 5.00
CA SER A 139 3.06 1.63 4.51
C SER A 139 3.79 2.10 3.25
N PHE A 140 3.06 2.68 2.28
CA PHE A 140 3.65 3.24 1.08
C PHE A 140 4.61 4.38 1.41
N ARG A 141 4.21 5.33 2.26
CA ARG A 141 5.04 6.48 2.65
C ARG A 141 6.32 6.05 3.36
N ILE A 142 6.25 5.04 4.23
CA ILE A 142 7.41 4.54 4.96
C ILE A 142 8.38 3.76 4.07
N PHE A 143 7.85 2.91 3.17
CA PHE A 143 8.64 1.89 2.51
C PHE A 143 8.82 2.06 0.99
N GLY A 144 8.00 2.86 0.32
CA GLY A 144 7.95 2.89 -1.15
C GLY A 144 7.85 4.26 -1.81
N ARG A 145 7.46 5.32 -1.08
CA ARG A 145 7.23 6.63 -1.69
C ARG A 145 8.50 7.29 -2.19
N ASP A 146 9.57 7.24 -1.40
CA ASP A 146 10.85 7.85 -1.79
C ASP A 146 11.46 7.11 -2.98
N THR A 147 11.34 5.78 -3.04
CA THR A 147 11.69 4.97 -4.22
C THR A 147 10.90 5.39 -5.46
N LEU A 148 9.57 5.57 -5.35
CA LEU A 148 8.74 6.01 -6.48
C LEU A 148 9.09 7.43 -6.94
N ARG A 149 9.49 8.30 -6.01
CA ARG A 149 9.85 9.69 -6.27
C ARG A 149 11.31 9.88 -6.66
N GLU A 150 12.13 8.84 -6.55
CA GLU A 150 13.57 8.87 -6.80
C GLU A 150 14.29 9.92 -5.93
N VAL A 151 13.88 10.01 -4.67
CA VAL A 151 14.44 10.94 -3.67
C VAL A 151 15.06 10.19 -2.50
N GLY A 152 15.73 10.92 -1.60
CA GLY A 152 16.29 10.36 -0.37
C GLY A 152 15.23 9.85 0.61
N ASP A 153 15.67 8.98 1.52
CA ASP A 153 14.86 8.22 2.48
C ASP A 153 14.43 9.07 3.69
N GLU A 154 13.54 10.02 3.45
CA GLU A 154 13.12 11.06 4.40
C GLU A 154 11.61 11.05 4.68
N GLU A 155 10.79 10.48 3.79
CA GLU A 155 9.32 10.54 3.91
C GLU A 155 8.83 9.88 5.20
N TRP A 156 9.47 8.78 5.61
CA TRP A 156 9.10 8.04 6.82
C TRP A 156 9.13 8.92 8.09
N LYS A 157 10.01 9.94 8.14
CA LYS A 157 10.12 10.88 9.28
C LYS A 157 8.86 11.75 9.43
N ARG A 158 8.11 11.93 8.34
CA ARG A 158 6.84 12.69 8.28
C ARG A 158 5.62 11.81 8.52
N VAL A 159 5.78 10.50 8.67
CA VAL A 159 4.66 9.59 8.92
C VAL A 159 4.32 9.59 10.41
N ARG A 160 3.02 9.62 10.70
CA ARG A 160 2.45 9.45 12.04
C ARG A 160 1.46 8.30 11.96
N ALA A 161 1.98 7.08 11.97
CA ALA A 161 1.17 5.88 11.78
C ALA A 161 0.25 5.66 12.99
N GLU A 162 -0.99 5.23 12.75
CA GLU A 162 -1.90 4.78 13.81
C GLU A 162 -1.78 3.26 14.06
N ASP A 163 -1.34 2.53 13.04
CA ASP A 163 -1.14 1.08 13.10
C ASP A 163 -0.05 0.71 14.11
N LYS A 164 -0.35 -0.29 14.94
CA LYS A 164 0.52 -0.70 16.05
C LYS A 164 1.88 -1.18 15.59
N ASP A 165 1.97 -1.90 14.47
CA ASP A 165 3.23 -2.50 14.02
C ASP A 165 4.08 -1.44 13.32
N LEU A 166 3.45 -0.53 12.56
CA LEU A 166 4.12 0.63 11.97
C LEU A 166 4.62 1.63 13.02
N LYS A 167 3.89 1.82 14.13
CA LYS A 167 4.34 2.67 15.25
C LYS A 167 5.65 2.17 15.85
N VAL A 168 5.67 0.90 16.26
CA VAL A 168 6.86 0.29 16.86
C VAL A 168 8.03 0.29 15.86
N TYR A 169 7.75 0.05 14.57
CA TYR A 169 8.78 0.17 13.54
C TYR A 169 9.36 1.59 13.44
N LEU A 170 8.51 2.63 13.44
CA LEU A 170 8.96 4.01 13.38
C LEU A 170 9.75 4.41 14.64
N GLU A 171 9.31 3.99 15.83
CA GLU A 171 10.04 4.20 17.09
C GLU A 171 11.44 3.60 17.02
N TRP A 172 11.57 2.32 16.66
CA TRP A 172 12.86 1.67 16.46
C TRP A 172 13.72 2.37 15.40
N ARG A 173 13.12 2.83 14.30
CA ARG A 173 13.86 3.51 13.22
C ARG A 173 14.40 4.86 13.68
N TRP A 174 13.66 5.58 14.53
CA TRP A 174 14.15 6.81 15.16
C TRP A 174 15.28 6.55 16.16
N GLU A 175 15.19 5.49 16.98
CA GLU A 175 16.27 5.10 17.91
C GLU A 175 17.58 4.79 17.15
N GLY A 176 17.49 4.17 15.97
CA GLY A 176 18.64 3.87 15.12
C GLY A 176 19.35 5.09 14.53
N GLU A 177 18.68 6.24 14.43
CA GLU A 177 19.25 7.52 13.98
C GLU A 177 19.96 8.29 15.13
N GLY A 178 19.91 7.78 16.36
CA GLY A 178 20.54 8.40 17.53
C GLY A 178 19.76 9.59 18.11
N VAL A 179 18.43 9.60 17.97
CA VAL A 179 17.49 10.54 18.63
C VAL A 179 16.84 9.87 19.83
#